data_AF-A0A0A9W0Z3-F1
#
_entry.id   AF-A0A0A9W0Z3-F1
#
_cell.length_a   1.000
_cell.length_b   1.000
_cell.length_c   1.000
_cell.angle_alpha   90.00
_cell.angle_beta   90.00
_cell.angle_gamma   90.00
#
_symmetry.space_group_name_H-M   'P 1'
#
loop_
_entity.id
_entity.type
_entity.pdbx_description
1 polymer ?
#
loop_
_entity_poly.entity_id
_entity_poly.type
_entity_poly.pdbx_seq_one_letter_code
_entity_poly.pdbx_strand_id
1 'polypeptide(L)'
;MYEFCNDSGFCSYFLSMDVAQYCDIIFLPYNYVLDSLTLRSKKLDRVVTNSLLLFDEAHNIEDTCTSLTSFTLALSLLVHLSDEVRRLSSHSAIAAPSDSDFEFDPNTEDDSTPLSLEQFVHTLQRLFTALRDLCVRVTEHTSMAVVAV
;
A
#
# COMPACT_ATOMS: atom_id res chain seq x y z
N MET A 1 3.18 30.57 0.43
CA MET A 1 3.51 29.62 1.54
C MET A 1 4.88 29.00 1.39
N TYR A 2 5.27 28.52 0.19
CA TYR A 2 6.60 27.96 -0.05
C TYR A 2 7.76 28.90 0.32
N GLU A 3 7.77 30.13 -0.19
CA GLU A 3 8.82 31.12 0.12
C GLU A 3 8.96 31.39 1.62
N PHE A 4 7.83 31.64 2.31
CA PHE A 4 7.80 31.82 3.76
C PHE A 4 8.40 30.63 4.53
N CYS A 5 8.03 29.40 4.15
CA CYS A 5 8.55 28.19 4.77
C CYS A 5 10.06 28.01 4.53
N ASN A 6 10.52 28.34 3.33
CA ASN A 6 11.94 28.29 2.96
C ASN A 6 12.78 29.24 3.82
N ASP A 7 12.29 30.45 4.04
CA ASP A 7 13.00 31.46 4.84
C ASP A 7 12.93 31.19 6.35
N SER A 8 11.85 30.56 6.81
CA SER A 8 11.56 30.31 8.23
C SER A 8 11.99 28.93 8.73
N GLY A 9 12.54 28.07 7.85
CA GLY A 9 12.96 26.71 8.19
C GLY A 9 11.82 25.74 8.50
N PHE A 10 10.61 26.02 8.01
CA PHE A 10 9.45 25.12 8.18
C PHE A 10 9.27 24.21 6.97
N CYS A 11 8.80 22.99 7.20
CA CYS A 11 8.37 22.11 6.12
C CYS A 11 7.00 22.57 5.58
N SER A 12 6.96 23.03 4.32
CA SER A 12 5.70 23.50 3.70
C SER A 12 4.61 22.44 3.67
N TYR A 13 4.97 21.16 3.52
CA TYR A 13 4.00 20.06 3.53
C TYR A 13 3.27 19.98 4.87
N PHE A 14 4.00 19.90 5.98
CA PHE A 14 3.38 19.79 7.30
C PHE A 14 2.65 21.08 7.70
N LEU A 15 3.25 22.24 7.43
CA LEU A 15 2.60 23.52 7.72
C LEU A 15 1.27 23.67 6.95
N SER A 16 1.21 23.23 5.69
CA SER A 16 -0.03 23.28 4.89
C SER A 16 -1.17 22.50 5.52
N MET A 17 -0.87 21.34 6.12
CA MET A 17 -1.88 20.48 6.74
C MET A 17 -2.37 21.06 8.08
N ASP A 18 -1.48 21.69 8.83
CA ASP A 18 -1.84 22.33 10.10
C ASP A 18 -2.68 23.59 9.87
N VAL A 19 -2.27 24.44 8.92
CA VAL A 19 -2.96 25.69 8.61
C VAL A 19 -4.33 25.46 7.94
N ALA A 20 -4.50 24.36 7.20
CA ALA A 20 -5.76 24.01 6.56
C ALA A 20 -6.97 23.98 7.53
N GLN A 21 -6.74 23.66 8.80
CA GLN A 21 -7.81 23.63 9.82
C GLN A 21 -8.40 25.01 10.14
N TYR A 22 -7.70 26.08 9.76
CA TYR A 22 -8.06 27.47 10.05
C TYR A 22 -8.41 28.26 8.78
N CYS A 23 -8.43 27.62 7.61
CA CYS A 23 -8.75 28.26 6.34
C CYS A 23 -10.24 28.18 6.03
N ASP A 24 -10.80 29.26 5.47
CA ASP A 24 -12.18 29.28 4.98
C ASP A 24 -12.35 28.54 3.65
N ILE A 25 -11.30 28.53 2.82
CA ILE A 25 -11.27 27.89 1.51
C ILE A 25 -10.02 27.04 1.41
N ILE A 26 -10.18 25.78 1.00
CA ILE A 26 -9.09 24.81 0.90
C ILE A 26 -9.22 24.09 -0.43
N PHE A 27 -8.13 24.08 -1.18
CA PHE A 27 -8.03 23.31 -2.42
C PHE A 27 -7.43 21.95 -2.10
N LEU A 28 -8.20 20.89 -2.34
CA LEU A 28 -7.77 19.52 -2.12
C LEU A 28 -7.88 18.72 -3.42
N PRO A 29 -6.89 17.86 -3.73
CA PRO A 29 -7.04 16.88 -4.80
C PRO A 29 -8.08 15.83 -4.40
N TYR A 30 -8.72 15.21 -5.39
CA TYR A 30 -9.81 14.24 -5.18
C TYR A 30 -9.41 13.06 -4.28
N ASN A 31 -8.20 12.53 -4.44
CA ASN A 31 -7.70 11.42 -3.63
C ASN A 31 -7.65 11.74 -2.14
N TYR A 32 -7.54 13.01 -1.75
CA TYR A 32 -7.50 13.39 -0.34
C TYR A 32 -8.88 13.49 0.28
N VAL A 33 -9.94 13.40 -0.52
CA VAL A 33 -11.34 13.48 -0.06
C VAL A 33 -12.07 12.16 -0.27
N LEU A 34 -11.77 11.45 -1.37
CA LEU A 34 -12.44 10.21 -1.73
C LEU A 34 -11.84 8.99 -1.01
N ASP A 35 -10.55 9.02 -0.65
CA ASP A 35 -9.94 7.96 0.15
C ASP A 35 -9.96 8.30 1.65
N SER A 36 -10.78 7.55 2.39
CA SER A 36 -10.94 7.67 3.84
C SER A 36 -9.64 7.44 4.63
N LEU A 37 -8.72 6.61 4.13
CA LEU A 37 -7.43 6.37 4.77
C LEU A 37 -6.52 7.60 4.63
N THR A 38 -6.43 8.14 3.42
CA THR A 38 -5.70 9.37 3.14
C THR A 38 -6.25 10.55 3.95
N LEU A 39 -7.57 10.73 4.01
CA LEU A 39 -8.23 11.76 4.82
C LEU A 39 -7.79 11.73 6.29
N ARG A 40 -7.84 10.55 6.91
CA ARG A 40 -7.49 10.35 8.32
C ARG A 40 -6.00 10.56 8.55
N SER A 41 -5.15 9.99 7.69
CA SER A 41 -3.69 10.12 7.80
C SER A 41 -3.22 11.58 7.74
N LYS A 42 -3.91 12.41 6.95
CA LYS A 42 -3.62 13.85 6.79
C LYS A 42 -4.37 14.74 7.77
N LYS A 43 -5.16 14.17 8.68
CA LYS A 43 -5.98 14.90 9.67
C LYS A 43 -6.98 15.88 9.02
N LEU A 44 -7.40 15.61 7.79
CA LEU A 44 -8.36 16.44 7.04
C LEU A 44 -9.81 16.04 7.31
N ASP A 45 -10.05 14.94 8.03
CA ASP A 45 -11.40 14.43 8.35
C ASP A 45 -12.29 15.48 9.03
N ARG A 46 -11.72 16.23 10.00
CA ARG A 46 -12.41 17.33 10.68
C ARG A 46 -12.75 18.49 9.75
N VAL A 47 -11.87 18.76 8.78
CA VAL A 47 -12.06 19.83 7.80
C VAL A 47 -13.21 19.43 6.87
N VAL A 48 -13.23 18.21 6.35
CA VAL A 48 -14.24 17.79 5.36
C VAL A 48 -15.63 17.58 5.96
N THR A 49 -15.73 17.02 7.18
CA THR A 49 -17.02 16.65 7.79
C THR A 49 -18.01 17.82 7.94
N ASN A 50 -17.52 19.05 8.14
CA ASN A 50 -18.36 20.22 8.36
C ASN A 50 -18.13 21.32 7.30
N SER A 51 -17.83 20.90 6.06
CA SER A 51 -17.55 21.80 4.94
C SER A 51 -18.49 21.59 3.76
N LEU A 52 -18.69 22.65 2.97
CA LEU A 52 -19.30 22.56 1.65
C LEU A 52 -18.23 22.06 0.66
N LEU A 53 -18.48 20.91 0.05
CA LEU A 53 -17.56 20.32 -0.91
C LEU A 53 -17.96 20.68 -2.34
N LEU A 54 -17.04 21.33 -3.07
CA LEU A 54 -17.22 21.72 -4.46
C LEU A 54 -16.28 20.88 -5.33
N PHE A 55 -16.85 20.07 -6.21
CA PHE A 55 -16.08 19.31 -7.20
C PHE A 55 -15.97 20.11 -8.48
N ASP A 56 -14.75 20.57 -8.78
CA ASP A 56 -14.41 21.14 -10.09
C ASP A 56 -14.12 20.00 -11.07
N GLU A 57 -14.59 20.10 -12.31
CA GLU A 57 -14.48 19.04 -13.33
C GLU A 57 -14.97 17.66 -12.83
N ALA A 58 -16.15 17.64 -12.21
CA ALA A 58 -16.72 16.45 -11.56
C ALA A 58 -16.86 15.21 -12.46
N HIS A 59 -16.70 15.34 -13.79
CA HIS A 59 -16.67 14.22 -14.70
C HIS A 59 -15.47 13.28 -14.49
N ASN A 60 -14.37 13.74 -13.88
CA ASN A 60 -13.20 12.92 -13.55
C ASN A 60 -13.37 12.06 -12.27
N ILE A 61 -14.48 12.21 -11.54
CA ILE A 61 -14.65 11.58 -10.23
C ILE A 61 -14.76 10.06 -10.33
N GLU A 62 -15.41 9.54 -11.37
CA GLU A 62 -15.62 8.10 -11.59
C GLU A 62 -14.29 7.39 -11.85
N ASP A 63 -13.48 7.93 -12.76
CA ASP A 63 -12.15 7.41 -13.06
C ASP A 63 -11.26 7.43 -11.81
N THR A 64 -11.36 8.48 -10.99
CA THR A 64 -10.59 8.59 -9.76
C THR A 64 -11.02 7.55 -8.74
N CYS A 65 -12.32 7.36 -8.50
CA CYS A 65 -12.84 6.32 -7.61
C CYS A 65 -12.41 4.93 -8.07
N THR A 66 -12.48 4.66 -9.37
CA THR A 66 -12.03 3.40 -9.96
C THR A 66 -10.54 3.20 -9.70
N SER A 67 -9.69 4.20 -9.95
CA SER A 67 -8.25 4.10 -9.69
C SER A 67 -7.90 3.95 -8.21
N LEU A 68 -8.67 4.53 -7.29
CA LEU A 68 -8.42 4.42 -5.84
C LEU A 68 -8.81 3.05 -5.26
N THR A 69 -9.78 2.39 -5.88
CA THR A 69 -10.31 1.09 -5.42
C THR A 69 -9.68 -0.09 -6.15
N SER A 70 -9.14 0.15 -7.35
CA SER A 70 -8.46 -0.85 -8.15
C SER A 70 -7.02 -1.02 -7.70
N PHE A 71 -6.53 -2.26 -7.73
CA PHE A 71 -5.09 -2.54 -7.66
C PHE A 71 -4.70 -3.49 -8.78
N THR A 72 -3.46 -3.38 -9.25
CA THR A 72 -2.90 -4.29 -10.26
C THR A 72 -1.77 -5.07 -9.62
N LEU A 73 -1.81 -6.40 -9.75
CA LEU A 73 -0.81 -7.29 -9.20
C LEU A 73 -0.07 -7.99 -10.33
N ALA A 74 1.16 -7.56 -10.59
CA ALA A 74 2.02 -8.16 -11.59
C ALA A 74 2.71 -9.42 -11.03
N LEU A 75 2.90 -10.43 -11.88
CA LEU A 75 3.62 -11.66 -11.52
C LEU A 75 5.06 -11.40 -11.04
N SER A 76 5.75 -10.46 -11.67
CA SER A 76 7.10 -10.03 -11.23
C SER A 76 7.11 -9.53 -9.78
N LEU A 77 6.04 -8.88 -9.34
CA LEU A 77 5.89 -8.43 -7.96
C LEU A 77 5.75 -9.64 -7.01
N LEU A 78 5.01 -10.70 -7.39
CA LEU A 78 4.91 -11.91 -6.56
C LEU A 78 6.25 -12.61 -6.38
N VAL A 79 7.04 -12.70 -7.45
CA VAL A 79 8.38 -13.30 -7.39
C VAL A 79 9.26 -12.49 -6.44
N HIS A 80 9.31 -11.16 -6.60
CA HIS A 80 10.07 -10.29 -5.70
C HIS A 80 9.62 -10.39 -4.24
N LEU A 81 8.30 -10.46 -3.99
CA LEU A 81 7.76 -10.63 -2.64
C LEU A 81 8.13 -12.00 -2.04
N SER A 82 8.13 -13.06 -2.84
CA SER A 82 8.54 -14.40 -2.38
C SER A 82 10.01 -14.41 -1.94
N ASP A 83 10.89 -13.80 -2.74
CA ASP A 83 12.30 -13.70 -2.40
C ASP A 83 12.55 -12.82 -1.17
N GLU A 84 11.81 -11.72 -1.01
CA GLU A 84 11.91 -10.89 0.19
C GLU A 84 11.42 -11.62 1.45
N VAL A 85 10.32 -12.38 1.37
CA VAL A 85 9.84 -13.21 2.48
C VAL A 85 10.88 -14.28 2.87
N ARG A 86 11.54 -14.91 1.89
CA ARG A 86 12.66 -15.83 2.14
C ARG A 86 13.83 -15.13 2.83
N ARG A 87 14.20 -13.94 2.36
CA ARG A 87 15.30 -13.12 2.92
C ARG A 87 15.02 -12.74 4.38
N LEU A 88 13.79 -12.37 4.70
CA LEU A 88 13.39 -12.03 6.07
C LEU A 88 13.37 -13.28 6.97
N SER A 89 12.89 -14.41 6.44
CA SER A 89 12.87 -15.68 7.17
C SER A 89 14.27 -16.14 7.56
N SER A 90 15.29 -15.91 6.73
CA SER A 90 16.67 -16.33 7.00
C SER A 90 17.44 -15.44 7.98
N HIS A 91 17.03 -14.18 8.20
CA HIS A 91 17.71 -13.24 9.12
C HIS A 91 17.14 -13.27 10.54
N SER A 92 15.89 -13.65 10.71
CA SER A 92 15.40 -14.16 11.99
C SER A 92 16.00 -15.56 12.20
N ALA A 93 16.42 -15.97 13.40
CA ALA A 93 16.93 -17.32 13.67
C ALA A 93 15.83 -18.41 13.54
N ILE A 94 15.23 -18.50 12.36
CA ILE A 94 14.02 -19.24 11.99
C ILE A 94 14.40 -20.04 10.73
N ALA A 95 14.19 -21.36 10.76
CA ALA A 95 14.51 -22.21 9.63
C ALA A 95 13.74 -21.75 8.37
N ALA A 96 14.46 -21.59 7.26
CA ALA A 96 13.87 -21.22 5.98
C ALA A 96 12.79 -22.23 5.57
N PRO A 97 11.67 -21.79 4.96
CA PRO A 97 10.76 -22.71 4.30
C PRO A 97 11.52 -23.53 3.24
N SER A 98 11.22 -24.82 3.14
CA SER A 98 11.88 -25.76 2.23
C SER A 98 11.85 -25.27 0.78
N ASP A 99 12.95 -25.44 0.04
CA ASP A 99 13.06 -25.02 -1.37
C ASP A 99 11.97 -25.62 -2.27
N SER A 100 11.45 -26.80 -1.92
CA SER A 100 10.32 -27.46 -2.60
C SER A 100 8.99 -26.68 -2.49
N ASP A 101 8.90 -25.73 -1.55
CA ASP A 101 7.70 -24.96 -1.30
C ASP A 101 7.58 -23.69 -2.14
N PHE A 102 8.53 -23.41 -3.04
CA PHE A 102 8.47 -22.21 -3.90
C PHE A 102 9.26 -22.33 -5.23
N GLU A 103 9.53 -23.52 -5.73
CA GLU A 103 10.08 -23.67 -7.09
C GLU A 103 9.04 -23.19 -8.12
N PHE A 104 9.23 -21.97 -8.60
CA PHE A 104 8.78 -21.54 -9.91
C PHE A 104 9.90 -21.91 -10.86
N ASP A 105 9.74 -22.96 -11.66
CA ASP A 105 10.66 -23.25 -12.75
C ASP A 105 10.22 -22.44 -13.99
N PRO A 106 10.88 -21.32 -14.31
CA PRO A 106 10.57 -20.52 -15.49
C PRO A 106 10.84 -21.26 -16.79
N ASN A 107 11.47 -22.45 -16.76
CA ASN A 107 11.88 -23.20 -17.93
C ASN A 107 11.07 -24.49 -18.17
N THR A 108 10.10 -24.83 -17.31
CA THR A 108 9.11 -25.88 -17.63
C THR A 108 8.02 -25.32 -18.54
N GLU A 109 8.35 -25.36 -19.83
CA GLU A 109 7.49 -25.35 -21.02
C GLU A 109 6.63 -24.10 -21.30
N ASP A 110 7.17 -23.36 -22.28
CA ASP A 110 6.55 -22.44 -23.25
C ASP A 110 6.49 -20.93 -22.87
N ASP A 111 7.59 -20.24 -23.21
CA ASP A 111 7.83 -18.79 -23.26
C ASP A 111 6.83 -18.02 -24.17
N SER A 112 5.80 -18.69 -24.69
CA SER A 112 4.73 -18.11 -25.48
C SER A 112 3.33 -18.25 -24.87
N THR A 113 3.20 -18.91 -23.70
CA THR A 113 1.92 -19.02 -22.99
C THR A 113 1.87 -18.09 -21.78
N PRO A 114 0.83 -17.24 -21.64
CA PRO A 114 0.63 -16.51 -20.40
C PRO A 114 0.45 -17.54 -19.28
N LEU A 115 1.26 -17.40 -18.23
CA LEU A 115 1.12 -18.08 -16.94
C LEU A 115 -0.36 -18.31 -16.63
N SER A 116 -0.77 -19.57 -16.48
CA SER A 116 -2.18 -19.88 -16.33
C SER A 116 -2.71 -19.24 -15.05
N LEU A 117 -3.99 -18.85 -15.05
CA LEU A 117 -4.64 -18.28 -13.87
C LEU A 117 -4.46 -19.20 -12.64
N GLU A 118 -4.37 -20.52 -12.86
CA GLU A 118 -4.11 -21.51 -11.83
C GLU A 118 -2.71 -21.38 -11.21
N GLN A 119 -1.67 -21.18 -12.03
CA GLN A 119 -0.30 -20.97 -11.54
C GLN A 119 -0.17 -19.67 -10.74
N PHE A 120 -0.85 -18.60 -11.18
CA PHE A 120 -0.92 -17.34 -10.45
C PHE A 120 -1.59 -17.51 -9.09
N VAL A 121 -2.78 -18.13 -9.04
CA VAL A 121 -3.53 -18.38 -7.80
C VAL A 121 -2.72 -19.25 -6.85
N HIS A 122 -2.08 -20.31 -7.34
CA HIS A 122 -1.26 -21.19 -6.52
C HIS A 122 -0.06 -20.45 -5.89
N THR A 123 0.62 -19.61 -6.67
CA THR A 123 1.75 -18.80 -6.19
C THR A 123 1.30 -17.80 -5.12
N LEU A 124 0.16 -17.15 -5.34
CA LEU A 124 -0.44 -16.20 -4.41
C LEU A 124 -0.89 -16.86 -3.10
N GLN A 125 -1.45 -18.07 -3.16
CA GLN A 125 -1.80 -18.87 -1.97
C GLN A 125 -0.57 -19.26 -1.15
N ARG A 126 0.53 -19.65 -1.81
CA ARG A 126 1.80 -19.97 -1.13
C ARG A 126 2.37 -18.75 -0.45
N LEU A 127 2.39 -17.60 -1.14
CA LEU A 127 2.86 -16.33 -0.58
C LEU A 127 2.09 -15.95 0.69
N PHE A 128 0.75 -15.99 0.63
CA PHE A 128 -0.08 -15.69 1.80
C PHE A 128 0.14 -16.68 2.95
N THR A 129 0.36 -17.95 2.66
CA THR A 129 0.70 -18.97 3.67
C THR A 129 2.03 -18.66 4.33
N ALA A 130 3.08 -18.35 3.56
CA ALA A 130 4.39 -18.00 4.09
C ALA A 130 4.35 -16.70 4.93
N LEU A 131 3.61 -15.68 4.47
CA LEU A 131 3.40 -14.44 5.23
C LEU A 131 2.66 -14.69 6.54
N ARG A 132 1.59 -15.50 6.53
CA ARG A 132 0.85 -15.87 7.74
C ARG A 132 1.76 -16.59 8.73
N ASP A 133 2.53 -17.57 8.26
CA ASP A 133 3.43 -18.35 9.10
C ASP A 133 4.56 -17.49 9.68
N LEU A 134 5.09 -16.55 8.90
CA LEU A 134 6.05 -15.55 9.38
C LEU A 134 5.41 -14.64 10.44
N CYS A 135 4.20 -14.13 10.21
CA CYS A 135 3.48 -13.29 11.17
C CYS A 135 3.25 -14.02 12.50
N VAL A 136 2.79 -15.28 12.47
CA VAL A 136 2.58 -16.10 13.68
C VAL A 136 3.88 -16.29 14.46
N ARG A 137 4.98 -16.60 13.78
CA ARG A 137 6.28 -16.82 14.42
C ARG A 137 6.88 -15.54 15.01
N VAL A 138 6.65 -14.39 14.36
CA VAL A 138 7.08 -13.08 14.87
C VAL A 138 6.25 -12.66 16.10
N THR A 139 4.95 -12.92 16.12
CA THR A 139 4.09 -12.62 17.29
C THR A 139 4.36 -13.53 18.48
N GLU A 140 4.84 -14.77 18.30
CA GLU A 140 5.25 -15.64 19.42
C GLU A 140 6.54 -15.17 20.12
N HIS A 141 7.45 -14.53 19.38
CA HIS A 141 8.73 -14.05 19.91
C HIS A 141 8.76 -12.56 20.28
N THR A 142 7.77 -11.77 19.87
CA THR A 142 7.68 -10.34 20.18
C THR A 142 6.27 -9.95 20.65
N SER A 143 6.17 -9.20 21.75
CA SER A 143 4.91 -8.64 22.26
C SER A 143 4.41 -7.48 21.39
N MET A 144 4.48 -7.61 20.06
CA MET A 144 4.05 -6.63 19.07
C MET A 144 2.99 -7.25 18.16
N ALA A 145 1.81 -6.64 18.14
CA ALA A 145 0.76 -6.99 17.19
C ALA A 145 1.20 -6.58 15.77
N VAL A 146 1.38 -7.57 14.88
CA VAL A 146 1.54 -7.32 13.45
C VAL A 146 0.16 -7.02 12.87
N VAL A 147 -0.10 -5.74 12.58
CA VAL A 147 -1.29 -5.31 11.84
C VAL A 147 -0.99 -5.52 10.35
N ALA A 148 -1.53 -6.59 9.77
CA ALA A 148 -1.63 -6.70 8.32
C ALA A 148 -2.78 -5.80 7.86
N VAL A 149 -2.50 -4.87 6.96
CA VAL A 149 -3.52 -4.10 6.21
C VAL A 149 -3.86 -4.86 4.95
#